data_AF-A0A943ZWW3-F1
#
_entry.id   AF-A0A943ZWW3-F1
#
_cell.length_a   1.000
_cell.length_b   1.000
_cell.length_c   1.000
_cell.angle_alpha   90.00
_cell.angle_beta   90.00
_cell.angle_gamma   90.00
#
_symmetry.space_group_name_H-M   'P 1'
#
loop_
_entity.id
_entity.type
_entity.pdbx_description
1 polymer ?
#
loop_
_entity_poly.entity_id
_entity_poly.type
_entity_poly.pdbx_seq_one_letter_code
_entity_poly.pdbx_strand_id
1 'polypeptide(L)'
;MSFCCPWCGSPVTVRGDSWECGWCGDCGDLSSLPDARRAATDLKRKERAEQINRALVPLEQGAFSILEGMRIYCGGEEGAHDPLWKLTAYGVSRGLRSAGGLEPDRLELLRAFFAKYPVLDAEKLLAIAQAGTEVFAPEFALSKEQLGSFWQALLPQIPADGSDPVWPDWLCRILEGLCEVEGFFCAGDSAPSSEVYEEVLAHHWKEYFHVYFSPEETVRCWDLARNENALCELLLQRFPHVFSPREQQLIQEGLTDELLETVRRRNPLLALQLWRTLLDAAQAHLDNPEAAEVLLDESVEPYMWDDNFLRAVLEQLEADPNFACQLFLWSAWIGPVQEVLLDTCIRWGETSLWEQLEALLHHNPHAQNA
;
A
#
# COMPACT_ATOMS: atom_id res chain seq x y z
N MET A 1 -10.45 -18.73 56.42
CA MET A 1 -10.73 -20.16 56.13
C MET A 1 -10.78 -20.90 57.46
N SER A 2 -11.77 -21.76 57.66
CA SER A 2 -11.79 -22.68 58.80
C SER A 2 -11.34 -24.04 58.29
N PHE A 3 -10.26 -24.58 58.85
CA PHE A 3 -9.75 -25.89 58.50
C PHE A 3 -10.35 -26.93 59.45
N CYS A 4 -10.69 -28.12 58.96
CA CYS A 4 -11.28 -29.19 59.77
C CYS A 4 -10.28 -30.34 59.99
N CYS A 5 -10.35 -30.96 61.17
CA CYS A 5 -9.53 -32.11 61.52
C CYS A 5 -9.90 -33.30 60.61
N PRO A 6 -8.94 -33.94 59.94
CA PRO A 6 -9.22 -35.07 59.05
C PRO A 6 -9.74 -36.30 59.79
N TRP A 7 -9.46 -36.42 61.09
CA TRP A 7 -9.88 -37.54 61.92
C TRP A 7 -11.32 -37.41 62.45
N CYS A 8 -11.71 -36.23 62.96
CA CYS A 8 -13.00 -36.05 63.62
C CYS A 8 -13.90 -34.95 63.04
N GLY A 9 -13.44 -34.20 62.04
CA GLY A 9 -14.20 -33.12 61.39
C GLY A 9 -14.32 -31.83 62.20
N SER A 10 -13.90 -31.80 63.47
CA SER A 10 -13.93 -30.59 64.30
C SER A 10 -12.94 -29.53 63.79
N PRO A 11 -13.24 -28.22 63.94
CA PRO A 11 -12.32 -27.15 63.56
C PRO A 11 -10.95 -27.28 64.25
N VAL A 12 -9.87 -26.97 63.53
CA VAL A 12 -8.50 -26.98 64.07
C VAL A 12 -7.98 -25.57 64.33
N THR A 13 -7.07 -25.44 65.29
CA THR A 13 -6.31 -24.21 65.51
C THR A 13 -5.02 -24.27 64.71
N VAL A 14 -4.77 -23.27 63.86
CA VAL A 14 -3.55 -23.18 63.03
C VAL A 14 -2.53 -22.26 63.71
N ARG A 15 -1.28 -22.70 63.79
CA ARG A 15 -0.14 -21.94 64.32
C ARG A 15 1.06 -22.11 63.39
N GLY A 16 1.37 -21.07 62.61
CA GLY A 16 2.39 -21.12 61.57
C GLY A 16 2.08 -22.24 60.57
N ASP A 17 3.02 -23.17 60.40
CA ASP A 17 2.89 -24.32 59.51
C ASP A 17 2.31 -25.57 60.18
N SER A 18 1.76 -25.46 61.40
CA SER A 18 1.20 -26.58 62.16
C SER A 18 -0.28 -26.35 62.51
N TRP A 19 -1.02 -27.43 62.73
CA TRP A 19 -2.40 -27.41 63.21
C TRP A 19 -2.59 -28.38 64.37
N GLU A 20 -3.56 -28.06 65.23
CA GLU A 20 -3.95 -28.90 66.36
C GLU A 20 -5.48 -28.93 66.50
N CYS A 21 -6.05 -30.11 66.70
CA CYS A 21 -7.47 -30.29 67.00
C CYS A 21 -7.71 -30.30 68.51
N GLY A 22 -8.32 -29.24 69.04
CA GLY A 22 -8.65 -29.15 70.47
C GLY A 22 -9.70 -30.15 70.97
N TRP A 23 -10.36 -30.92 70.08
CA TRP A 23 -11.34 -31.93 70.46
C TRP A 23 -10.75 -33.33 70.63
N CYS A 24 -9.97 -33.79 69.64
CA CYS A 24 -9.40 -35.15 69.63
C CYS A 24 -7.89 -35.21 69.90
N GLY A 25 -7.22 -34.06 69.98
CA GLY A 25 -5.78 -33.96 70.23
C GLY A 25 -4.89 -34.29 69.02
N ASP A 26 -5.48 -34.60 67.86
CA ASP A 26 -4.73 -34.83 66.62
C ASP A 26 -4.03 -33.56 66.15
N CYS A 27 -2.84 -33.69 65.57
CA CYS A 27 -2.02 -32.57 65.16
C CYS A 27 -1.09 -32.95 63.99
N GLY A 28 -0.61 -31.94 63.27
CA GLY A 28 0.32 -32.16 62.16
C GLY A 28 0.65 -30.89 61.39
N ASP A 29 1.33 -31.05 60.26
CA ASP A 29 1.66 -29.92 59.38
C ASP A 29 0.42 -29.40 58.67
N LEU A 30 0.30 -28.08 58.48
CA LEU A 30 -0.81 -27.44 57.78
C LEU A 30 -1.00 -28.01 56.37
N SER A 31 0.10 -28.37 55.70
CA SER A 31 0.12 -29.02 54.38
C SER A 31 -0.51 -30.43 54.36
N SER A 32 -0.71 -31.06 55.52
CA SER A 32 -1.39 -32.35 55.65
C SER A 32 -2.91 -32.23 55.59
N LEU A 33 -3.48 -31.05 55.85
CA LEU A 33 -4.93 -30.83 55.81
C LEU A 33 -5.46 -30.82 54.36
N PRO A 34 -6.56 -31.54 54.06
CA PRO A 34 -7.18 -31.54 52.74
C PRO A 34 -7.53 -30.14 52.24
N ASP A 35 -8.07 -29.28 53.10
CA ASP A 35 -8.48 -27.92 52.76
C ASP A 35 -7.29 -27.01 52.47
N ALA A 36 -6.17 -27.19 53.18
CA ALA A 36 -4.93 -26.46 52.92
C ALA A 36 -4.28 -26.89 51.60
N ARG A 37 -4.32 -28.19 51.28
CA ARG A 37 -3.86 -28.70 49.97
C ARG A 37 -4.71 -28.13 48.82
N ARG A 38 -6.04 -28.10 48.97
CA ARG A 38 -6.95 -27.50 47.98
C ARG A 38 -6.67 -26.01 47.79
N ALA A 39 -6.53 -25.25 48.89
CA ALA A 39 -6.20 -23.83 48.82
C ALA A 39 -4.85 -23.57 48.12
N ALA A 40 -3.84 -24.41 48.39
CA ALA A 40 -2.54 -24.32 47.72
C ALA A 40 -2.63 -24.65 46.22
N THR A 41 -3.44 -25.65 45.82
CA THR A 41 -3.66 -25.95 44.39
C THR A 41 -4.42 -24.83 43.68
N ASP A 42 -5.41 -24.22 44.33
CA ASP A 42 -6.16 -23.09 43.78
C ASP A 42 -5.27 -21.86 43.59
N LEU A 43 -4.38 -21.59 44.56
CA LEU A 43 -3.40 -20.51 44.45
C LEU A 43 -2.45 -20.73 43.27
N LYS A 44 -1.86 -21.92 43.15
CA LYS A 44 -0.99 -22.27 42.01
C LYS A 44 -1.71 -22.15 40.67
N ARG A 45 -2.99 -22.54 40.61
CA ARG A 45 -3.80 -22.38 39.39
C ARG A 45 -4.00 -20.91 39.03
N LYS A 46 -4.27 -20.04 40.02
CA LYS A 46 -4.39 -18.59 39.81
C LYS A 46 -3.07 -17.97 39.36
N GLU A 47 -1.96 -18.33 39.99
CA GLU A 47 -0.62 -17.86 39.62
C GLU A 47 -0.27 -18.27 38.18
N ARG A 48 -0.56 -19.52 37.79
CA ARG A 48 -0.38 -19.99 36.41
C ARG A 48 -1.27 -19.25 35.42
N ALA A 49 -2.54 -19.04 35.74
CA ALA A 49 -3.46 -18.27 34.89
C ALA A 49 -2.98 -16.81 34.70
N GLU A 50 -2.46 -16.19 35.76
CA GLU A 50 -1.90 -14.83 35.71
C GLU A 50 -0.60 -14.78 34.90
N GLN A 51 0.23 -15.82 34.98
CA GLN A 51 1.42 -15.93 34.14
C GLN A 51 1.05 -16.07 32.66
N ILE A 52 0.05 -16.90 32.34
CA ILE A 52 -0.48 -17.05 30.98
C ILE A 52 -1.04 -15.73 30.47
N ASN A 53 -1.90 -15.06 31.24
CA ASN A 53 -2.47 -13.76 30.86
C ASN A 53 -1.38 -12.73 30.56
N ARG A 54 -0.33 -12.65 31.40
CA ARG A 54 0.81 -11.76 31.15
C ARG A 54 1.59 -12.15 29.89
N ALA A 55 1.74 -13.45 29.62
CA ALA A 55 2.41 -13.93 28.42
C ALA A 55 1.61 -13.69 27.13
N LEU A 56 0.28 -13.57 27.22
CA LEU A 56 -0.60 -13.28 26.08
C LEU A 56 -0.66 -11.80 25.70
N VAL A 57 -0.16 -10.88 26.55
CA VAL A 57 -0.24 -9.43 26.30
C VAL A 57 0.28 -9.02 24.92
N PRO A 58 1.44 -9.50 24.41
CA PRO A 58 1.90 -9.11 23.08
C PRO A 58 0.98 -9.57 21.96
N LEU A 59 0.41 -10.78 22.07
CA LEU A 59 -0.55 -11.30 21.09
C LEU A 59 -1.86 -10.50 21.11
N GLU A 60 -2.31 -10.09 22.30
CA GLU A 60 -3.50 -9.25 22.49
C GLU A 60 -3.28 -7.81 21.99
N GLN A 61 -2.05 -7.28 22.11
CA GLN A 61 -1.67 -5.98 21.56
C GLN A 61 -1.75 -5.99 20.03
N GLY A 62 -1.22 -7.04 19.39
CA GLY A 62 -1.30 -7.17 17.93
C GLY A 62 -2.74 -7.27 17.44
N ALA A 63 -3.57 -8.08 18.10
CA ALA A 63 -5.00 -8.15 17.82
C ALA A 63 -5.71 -6.79 18.03
N PHE A 64 -5.34 -6.04 19.07
CA PHE A 64 -5.90 -4.71 19.31
C PHE A 64 -5.50 -3.71 18.22
N SER A 65 -4.25 -3.73 17.75
CA SER A 65 -3.80 -2.87 16.66
C SER A 65 -4.57 -3.16 15.36
N ILE A 66 -4.79 -4.44 15.03
CA ILE A 66 -5.66 -4.86 13.93
C ILE A 66 -7.07 -4.29 14.09
N LEU A 67 -7.65 -4.40 15.29
CA LEU A 67 -9.00 -3.91 15.56
C LEU A 67 -9.12 -2.40 15.34
N GLU A 68 -8.13 -1.61 15.77
CA GLU A 68 -8.14 -0.17 15.58
C GLU A 68 -8.14 0.22 14.10
N GLY A 69 -7.29 -0.42 13.30
CA GLY A 69 -7.27 -0.18 11.85
C GLY A 69 -8.56 -0.63 11.17
N MET A 70 -9.08 -1.81 11.53
CA MET A 70 -10.31 -2.34 10.96
C MET A 70 -11.55 -1.51 11.31
N ARG A 71 -11.62 -0.90 12.49
CA ARG A 71 -12.73 0.00 12.85
C ARG A 71 -12.84 1.19 11.90
N ILE A 72 -11.69 1.71 11.47
CA ILE A 72 -11.65 2.82 10.51
C ILE A 72 -12.06 2.32 9.12
N TYR A 73 -11.44 1.23 8.65
CA TYR A 73 -11.71 0.65 7.34
C TYR A 73 -13.17 0.19 7.18
N CYS A 74 -13.72 -0.53 8.16
CA CYS A 74 -15.07 -1.08 8.13
C CYS A 74 -16.15 -0.08 8.57
N GLY A 75 -15.78 1.16 8.93
CA GLY A 75 -16.74 2.20 9.33
C GLY A 75 -17.45 1.95 10.67
N GLY A 76 -16.85 1.18 11.57
CA GLY A 76 -17.42 0.92 12.90
C GLY A 76 -17.04 -0.42 13.52
N GLU A 77 -17.51 -0.64 14.74
CA GLU A 77 -17.14 -1.79 15.57
C GLU A 77 -17.82 -3.11 15.13
N GLU A 78 -19.08 -3.04 14.67
CA GLU A 78 -19.81 -4.22 14.19
C GLU A 78 -19.17 -4.85 12.95
N GLY A 79 -18.68 -4.02 12.01
CA GLY A 79 -18.03 -4.49 10.80
C GLY A 79 -16.60 -5.01 11.01
N ALA A 80 -15.91 -4.53 12.05
CA ALA A 80 -14.51 -4.88 12.31
C ALA A 80 -14.34 -6.22 13.05
N HIS A 81 -15.35 -6.68 13.79
CA HIS A 81 -15.18 -7.81 14.72
C HIS A 81 -14.91 -9.15 14.04
N ASP A 82 -15.67 -9.51 13.00
CA ASP A 82 -15.44 -10.76 12.25
C ASP A 82 -14.07 -10.78 11.51
N PRO A 83 -13.72 -9.77 10.70
CA PRO A 83 -12.44 -9.77 9.99
C PRO A 83 -11.24 -9.70 10.95
N LEU A 84 -11.36 -9.01 12.09
CA LEU A 84 -10.31 -8.95 13.12
C LEU A 84 -9.87 -10.36 13.51
N TRP A 85 -10.83 -11.13 13.96
CA TRP A 85 -10.57 -12.41 14.58
C TRP A 85 -10.13 -13.46 13.58
N LYS A 86 -10.63 -13.39 12.35
CA LYS A 86 -10.14 -14.21 11.24
C LYS A 86 -8.71 -13.83 10.84
N LEU A 87 -8.39 -12.54 10.73
CA LEU A 87 -7.04 -12.09 10.40
C LEU A 87 -6.04 -12.45 11.51
N THR A 88 -6.43 -12.30 12.78
CA THR A 88 -5.63 -12.77 13.92
C THR A 88 -5.39 -14.28 13.83
N ALA A 89 -6.42 -15.08 13.57
CA ALA A 89 -6.26 -16.53 13.41
C ALA A 89 -5.38 -16.91 12.21
N TYR A 90 -5.50 -16.19 11.10
CA TYR A 90 -4.63 -16.33 9.93
C TYR A 90 -3.17 -16.06 10.29
N GLY A 91 -2.86 -14.94 10.93
CA GLY A 91 -1.51 -14.59 11.40
C GLY A 91 -0.93 -15.64 12.35
N VAL A 92 -1.72 -16.09 13.33
CA VAL A 92 -1.30 -17.19 14.23
C VAL A 92 -0.97 -18.45 13.45
N SER A 93 -1.80 -18.84 12.48
CA SER A 93 -1.55 -20.05 11.67
C SER A 93 -0.28 -19.93 10.82
N ARG A 94 0.05 -18.74 10.32
CA ARG A 94 1.30 -18.47 9.61
C ARG A 94 2.52 -18.60 10.52
N GLY A 95 2.46 -18.00 11.71
CA GLY A 95 3.53 -18.10 12.70
C GLY A 95 3.76 -19.53 13.16
N LEU A 96 2.69 -20.31 13.35
CA LEU A 96 2.79 -21.72 13.70
C LEU A 96 3.35 -22.57 12.55
N ARG A 97 3.00 -22.26 11.30
CA ARG A 97 3.54 -22.96 10.13
C ARG A 97 5.05 -22.74 10.01
N SER A 98 5.54 -21.53 10.27
CA SER A 98 6.98 -21.22 10.20
C SER A 98 7.79 -21.88 11.32
N ALA A 99 7.16 -22.15 12.47
CA ALA A 99 7.83 -22.73 13.63
C ALA A 99 8.24 -24.20 13.46
N GLY A 100 7.61 -24.98 12.57
CA GLY A 100 7.92 -26.40 12.33
C GLY A 100 7.65 -27.35 13.51
N GLY A 101 7.21 -26.83 14.66
CA GLY A 101 6.87 -27.54 15.89
C GLY A 101 6.51 -26.56 17.02
N LEU A 102 5.71 -27.00 18.00
CA LEU A 102 5.24 -26.16 19.10
C LEU A 102 5.54 -26.80 20.47
N GLU A 103 6.31 -26.10 21.29
CA GLU A 103 6.61 -26.52 22.67
C GLU A 103 5.35 -26.55 23.55
N PRO A 104 5.29 -27.42 24.58
CA PRO A 104 4.09 -27.57 25.43
C PRO A 104 3.59 -26.26 26.07
N ASP A 105 4.51 -25.39 26.49
CA ASP A 105 4.16 -24.10 27.10
C ASP A 105 3.52 -23.16 26.07
N ARG A 106 4.01 -23.14 24.82
CA ARG A 106 3.42 -22.35 23.73
C ARG A 106 2.06 -22.90 23.30
N LEU A 107 1.87 -24.22 23.33
CA LEU A 107 0.56 -24.84 23.10
C LEU A 107 -0.46 -24.43 24.17
N GLU A 108 -0.04 -24.30 25.43
CA GLU A 108 -0.91 -23.80 26.49
C GLU A 108 -1.33 -22.34 26.24
N LEU A 109 -0.42 -21.49 25.76
CA LEU A 109 -0.74 -20.11 25.37
C LEU A 109 -1.75 -20.08 24.22
N LEU A 110 -1.55 -20.89 23.17
CA LEU A 110 -2.47 -21.00 22.04
C LEU A 110 -3.88 -21.39 22.51
N ARG A 111 -3.98 -22.42 23.36
CA ARG A 111 -5.26 -22.86 23.94
C ARG A 111 -5.91 -21.78 24.80
N ALA A 112 -5.13 -21.10 25.64
CA ALA A 112 -5.64 -20.04 26.50
C ALA A 112 -6.18 -18.85 25.69
N PHE A 113 -5.47 -18.45 24.63
CA PHE A 113 -5.89 -17.36 23.76
C PHE A 113 -7.23 -17.67 23.07
N PHE A 114 -7.35 -18.81 22.39
CA PHE A 114 -8.59 -19.18 21.70
C PHE A 114 -9.73 -19.62 22.64
N ALA A 115 -9.42 -19.96 23.91
CA ALA A 115 -10.45 -20.11 24.93
C ALA A 115 -11.04 -18.74 25.36
N LYS A 116 -10.23 -17.67 25.34
CA LYS A 116 -10.66 -16.30 25.63
C LYS A 116 -11.38 -15.65 24.44
N TYR A 117 -10.90 -15.94 23.22
CA TYR A 117 -11.44 -15.42 21.96
C TYR A 117 -11.84 -16.58 21.03
N PRO A 118 -13.08 -17.12 21.17
CA PRO A 118 -13.50 -18.36 20.52
C PRO A 118 -13.87 -18.14 19.05
N VAL A 119 -12.85 -18.10 18.19
CA VAL A 119 -12.99 -17.97 16.72
C VAL A 119 -12.87 -19.34 16.06
N LEU A 120 -11.85 -20.09 16.48
CA LEU A 120 -11.51 -21.43 16.02
C LEU A 120 -11.00 -22.27 17.20
N ASP A 121 -11.06 -23.58 17.02
CA ASP A 121 -10.44 -24.51 17.96
C ASP A 121 -8.91 -24.51 17.78
N ALA A 122 -8.18 -24.37 18.90
CA ALA A 122 -6.73 -24.25 18.90
C ALA A 122 -6.02 -25.48 18.29
N GLU A 123 -6.54 -26.69 18.52
CA GLU A 123 -5.94 -27.92 17.99
C GLU A 123 -6.17 -28.03 16.48
N LYS A 124 -7.36 -27.65 16.01
CA LYS A 124 -7.63 -27.59 14.57
C LYS A 124 -6.74 -26.58 13.88
N LEU A 125 -6.56 -25.40 14.46
CA LEU A 125 -5.69 -24.37 13.92
C LEU A 125 -4.24 -24.87 13.83
N LEU A 126 -3.72 -25.47 14.91
CA LEU A 126 -2.39 -26.06 14.93
C LEU A 126 -2.23 -27.17 13.87
N ALA A 127 -3.21 -28.06 13.73
CA ALA A 127 -3.18 -29.14 12.74
C ALA A 127 -3.14 -28.60 11.30
N ILE A 128 -3.92 -27.54 11.00
CA ILE A 128 -3.92 -26.87 9.70
C ILE A 128 -2.56 -26.23 9.41
N ALA A 129 -1.99 -25.53 10.39
CA ALA A 129 -0.67 -24.91 10.28
C ALA A 129 0.44 -25.96 10.05
N GLN A 130 0.41 -27.07 10.79
CA GLN A 130 1.35 -28.19 10.64
C GLN A 130 1.20 -28.94 9.31
N ALA A 131 0.02 -28.90 8.70
CA ALA A 131 -0.21 -29.41 7.35
C ALA A 131 0.33 -28.49 6.24
N GLY A 132 0.92 -27.34 6.61
CA GLY A 132 1.51 -26.38 5.66
C GLY A 132 0.54 -25.32 5.14
N THR A 133 -0.65 -25.22 5.72
CA THR A 133 -1.73 -24.32 5.27
C THR A 133 -2.11 -23.28 6.30
N GLU A 134 -2.69 -22.17 5.85
CA GLU A 134 -3.19 -21.08 6.71
C GLU A 134 -4.72 -21.10 6.79
N VAL A 135 -5.26 -20.82 7.98
CA VAL A 135 -6.71 -20.63 8.13
C VAL A 135 -7.12 -19.32 7.48
N PHE A 136 -8.28 -19.30 6.80
CA PHE A 136 -8.78 -18.11 6.09
C PHE A 136 -7.84 -17.56 4.98
N ALA A 137 -6.93 -18.38 4.44
CA ALA A 137 -6.07 -17.99 3.32
C ALA A 137 -6.83 -17.37 2.11
N PRO A 138 -8.01 -17.85 1.69
CA PRO A 138 -8.75 -17.21 0.59
C PRO A 138 -9.08 -15.73 0.83
N GLU A 139 -9.29 -15.34 2.09
CA GLU A 139 -9.60 -13.96 2.48
C GLU A 139 -8.33 -13.13 2.69
N PHE A 140 -7.31 -13.69 3.34
CA PHE A 140 -6.18 -12.92 3.88
C PHE A 140 -4.79 -13.28 3.34
N ALA A 141 -4.68 -14.19 2.36
CA ALA A 141 -3.41 -14.49 1.69
C ALA A 141 -2.71 -13.18 1.26
N LEU A 142 -1.45 -13.05 1.62
CA LEU A 142 -0.65 -11.87 1.30
C LEU A 142 0.77 -12.33 0.94
N SER A 143 0.98 -12.55 -0.36
CA SER A 143 2.29 -12.80 -0.99
C SER A 143 2.27 -12.19 -2.39
N LYS A 144 3.43 -12.11 -3.08
CA LYS A 144 3.48 -11.60 -4.45
C LYS A 144 2.64 -12.44 -5.43
N GLU A 145 2.48 -13.74 -5.15
CA GLU A 145 1.75 -14.68 -5.99
C GLU A 145 0.26 -14.79 -5.65
N GLN A 146 -0.12 -14.45 -4.41
CA GLN A 146 -1.49 -14.62 -3.92
C GLN A 146 -1.93 -13.41 -3.09
N LEU A 147 -3.03 -12.80 -3.55
CA LEU A 147 -3.72 -11.73 -2.84
C LEU A 147 -5.13 -12.19 -2.47
N GLY A 148 -5.42 -12.25 -1.17
CA GLY A 148 -6.71 -12.64 -0.63
C GLY A 148 -7.81 -11.59 -0.90
N SER A 149 -9.07 -12.02 -0.86
CA SER A 149 -10.21 -11.17 -1.22
C SER A 149 -10.36 -9.92 -0.35
N PHE A 150 -9.91 -9.95 0.91
CA PHE A 150 -9.92 -8.77 1.78
C PHE A 150 -9.01 -7.68 1.21
N TRP A 151 -7.76 -8.03 0.89
CA TRP A 151 -6.78 -7.09 0.34
C TRP A 151 -7.17 -6.62 -1.06
N GLN A 152 -7.73 -7.50 -1.90
CA GLN A 152 -8.25 -7.13 -3.22
C GLN A 152 -9.35 -6.05 -3.14
N ALA A 153 -10.28 -6.16 -2.19
CA ALA A 153 -11.34 -5.18 -2.00
C ALA A 153 -10.83 -3.84 -1.40
N LEU A 154 -9.68 -3.89 -0.75
CA LEU A 154 -9.06 -2.76 -0.07
C LEU A 154 -8.24 -1.90 -1.03
N LEU A 155 -7.48 -2.49 -1.97
CA LEU A 155 -6.58 -1.78 -2.88
C LEU A 155 -7.23 -0.58 -3.61
N PRO A 156 -8.47 -0.66 -4.15
CA PRO A 156 -9.10 0.47 -4.85
C PRO A 156 -9.38 1.68 -3.96
N GLN A 157 -9.30 1.53 -2.64
CA GLN A 157 -9.55 2.60 -1.67
C GLN A 157 -8.27 3.33 -1.26
N ILE A 158 -7.11 2.86 -1.71
CA ILE A 158 -5.82 3.51 -1.46
C ILE A 158 -5.64 4.66 -2.47
N PRO A 159 -5.36 5.90 -2.01
CA PRO A 159 -5.11 7.03 -2.90
C PRO A 159 -3.98 6.77 -3.90
N ALA A 160 -4.10 7.35 -5.08
CA ALA A 160 -3.12 7.22 -6.17
C ALA A 160 -2.30 8.50 -6.36
N ASP A 161 -1.91 9.10 -5.24
CA ASP A 161 -1.20 10.36 -5.22
C ASP A 161 0.32 10.09 -5.31
N GLY A 162 0.81 9.59 -6.45
CA GLY A 162 2.24 9.31 -6.66
C GLY A 162 2.58 7.99 -7.34
N SER A 163 3.88 7.76 -7.55
CA SER A 163 4.44 6.50 -8.09
C SER A 163 4.60 5.39 -7.05
N ASP A 164 4.50 5.74 -5.77
CA ASP A 164 4.45 4.80 -4.64
C ASP A 164 3.21 5.05 -3.78
N PRO A 165 2.57 3.99 -3.26
CA PRO A 165 1.38 4.12 -2.43
C PRO A 165 1.71 4.76 -1.09
N VAL A 166 0.92 5.77 -0.71
CA VAL A 166 0.93 6.30 0.66
C VAL A 166 -0.06 5.48 1.49
N TRP A 167 0.46 4.63 2.36
CA TRP A 167 -0.37 3.78 3.22
C TRP A 167 -1.09 4.61 4.28
N PRO A 168 -2.44 4.55 4.36
CA PRO A 168 -3.16 5.21 5.43
C PRO A 168 -2.78 4.63 6.81
N ASP A 169 -2.77 5.48 7.84
CA ASP A 169 -2.45 5.07 9.23
C ASP A 169 -3.21 3.83 9.69
N TRP A 170 -4.48 3.69 9.28
CA TRP A 170 -5.31 2.55 9.66
C TRP A 170 -4.82 1.24 9.03
N LEU A 171 -4.25 1.28 7.82
CA LEU A 171 -3.68 0.11 7.16
C LEU A 171 -2.37 -0.27 7.83
N CYS A 172 -1.51 0.71 8.12
CA CYS A 172 -0.26 0.50 8.85
C CYS A 172 -0.51 -0.25 10.17
N ARG A 173 -1.52 0.16 10.95
CA ARG A 173 -1.91 -0.54 12.20
C ARG A 173 -2.32 -2.00 11.97
N ILE A 174 -3.04 -2.30 10.88
CA ILE A 174 -3.42 -3.68 10.54
C ILE A 174 -2.16 -4.50 10.25
N LEU A 175 -1.22 -3.97 9.48
CA LEU A 175 0.01 -4.67 9.10
C LEU A 175 0.92 -4.87 10.31
N GLU A 176 1.12 -3.84 11.13
CA GLU A 176 1.88 -3.92 12.38
C GLU A 176 1.29 -4.97 13.32
N GLY A 177 -0.02 -4.94 13.54
CA GLY A 177 -0.70 -5.92 14.38
C GLY A 177 -0.62 -7.34 13.82
N LEU A 178 -0.66 -7.51 12.50
CA LEU A 178 -0.44 -8.81 11.85
C LEU A 178 0.99 -9.32 12.09
N CYS A 179 2.00 -8.45 12.02
CA CYS A 179 3.39 -8.80 12.34
C CYS A 179 3.54 -9.27 13.78
N GLU A 180 2.92 -8.59 14.75
CA GLU A 180 2.95 -8.97 16.15
C GLU A 180 2.29 -10.34 16.39
N VAL A 181 1.14 -10.57 15.77
CA VAL A 181 0.38 -11.82 15.88
C VAL A 181 1.13 -13.00 15.25
N GLU A 182 1.66 -12.82 14.04
CA GLU A 182 2.45 -13.86 13.35
C GLU A 182 3.77 -14.13 14.11
N GLY A 183 4.48 -13.06 14.49
CA GLY A 183 5.75 -13.12 15.21
C GLY A 183 5.66 -13.81 16.57
N PHE A 184 4.50 -13.76 17.24
CA PHE A 184 4.31 -14.40 18.55
C PHE A 184 4.61 -15.91 18.52
N PHE A 185 4.23 -16.59 17.44
CA PHE A 185 4.41 -18.04 17.28
C PHE A 185 5.55 -18.44 16.35
N CYS A 186 6.12 -17.51 15.57
CA CYS A 186 7.31 -17.76 14.74
C CYS A 186 8.50 -18.33 15.52
N ALA A 187 9.39 -19.02 14.80
CA ALA A 187 10.69 -19.47 15.31
C ALA A 187 11.82 -18.50 14.93
N GLY A 188 12.66 -18.15 15.90
CA GLY A 188 13.87 -17.33 15.68
C GLY A 188 13.58 -15.96 15.06
N ASP A 189 14.46 -15.52 14.16
CA ASP A 189 14.36 -14.22 13.46
C ASP A 189 13.39 -14.23 12.26
N SER A 190 12.50 -15.23 12.17
CA SER A 190 11.55 -15.38 11.06
C SER A 190 10.30 -14.51 11.21
N ALA A 191 10.28 -13.58 12.17
CA ALA A 191 9.15 -12.67 12.36
C ALA A 191 9.09 -11.68 11.19
N PRO A 192 7.91 -11.50 10.55
CA PRO A 192 7.78 -10.54 9.47
C PRO A 192 7.87 -9.09 10.00
N SER A 193 8.43 -8.19 9.19
CA SER A 193 8.32 -6.74 9.39
C SER A 193 7.15 -6.19 8.56
N SER A 194 6.62 -5.02 8.96
CA SER A 194 5.55 -4.37 8.19
C SER A 194 6.00 -4.06 6.76
N GLU A 195 7.26 -3.68 6.58
CA GLU A 195 7.91 -3.42 5.28
C GLU A 195 7.73 -4.58 4.30
N VAL A 196 7.80 -5.84 4.76
CA VAL A 196 7.60 -7.01 3.88
C VAL A 196 6.17 -7.06 3.34
N TYR A 197 5.17 -6.75 4.16
CA TYR A 197 3.78 -6.71 3.71
C TYR A 197 3.49 -5.48 2.85
N GLU A 198 4.08 -4.34 3.20
CA GLU A 198 3.99 -3.10 2.43
C GLU A 198 4.56 -3.30 1.02
N GLU A 199 5.71 -3.97 0.87
CA GLU A 199 6.27 -4.32 -0.43
C GLU A 199 5.35 -5.22 -1.25
N VAL A 200 4.72 -6.21 -0.61
CA VAL A 200 3.76 -7.10 -1.29
C VAL A 200 2.51 -6.32 -1.71
N LEU A 201 1.97 -5.46 -0.84
CA LEU A 201 0.83 -4.62 -1.18
C LEU A 201 1.18 -3.61 -2.27
N ALA A 202 2.37 -3.00 -2.24
CA ALA A 202 2.84 -2.08 -3.28
C ALA A 202 2.92 -2.78 -4.63
N HIS A 203 3.41 -4.02 -4.67
CA HIS A 203 3.44 -4.84 -5.88
C HIS A 203 2.03 -5.03 -6.46
N HIS A 204 1.08 -5.51 -5.66
CA HIS A 204 -0.30 -5.73 -6.11
C HIS A 204 -1.06 -4.45 -6.42
N TRP A 205 -0.79 -3.38 -5.68
CA TRP A 205 -1.32 -2.05 -5.94
C TRP A 205 -0.87 -1.61 -7.34
N LYS A 206 0.44 -1.65 -7.63
CA LYS A 206 0.98 -1.30 -8.96
C LYS A 206 0.33 -2.14 -10.07
N GLU A 207 0.21 -3.46 -9.89
CA GLU A 207 -0.47 -4.33 -10.88
C GLU A 207 -1.94 -3.93 -11.11
N TYR A 208 -2.69 -3.65 -10.04
CA TYR A 208 -4.06 -3.13 -10.16
C TYR A 208 -4.07 -1.81 -10.95
N PHE A 209 -3.20 -0.85 -10.63
CA PHE A 209 -3.18 0.43 -11.34
C PHE A 209 -2.75 0.30 -12.80
N HIS A 210 -1.81 -0.59 -13.16
CA HIS A 210 -1.40 -0.80 -14.55
C HIS A 210 -2.48 -1.47 -15.41
N VAL A 211 -3.29 -2.37 -14.85
CA VAL A 211 -4.31 -3.12 -15.62
C VAL A 211 -5.53 -2.28 -15.96
N TYR A 212 -5.90 -1.30 -15.11
CA TYR A 212 -7.20 -0.62 -15.23
C TYR A 212 -7.19 0.70 -15.99
N PHE A 213 -6.04 1.33 -16.29
CA PHE A 213 -6.01 2.57 -17.07
C PHE A 213 -4.90 2.50 -18.13
N SER A 214 -5.26 2.82 -19.36
CA SER A 214 -4.34 2.86 -20.50
C SER A 214 -3.37 4.05 -20.41
N PRO A 215 -2.18 4.01 -21.06
CA PRO A 215 -1.28 5.16 -21.15
C PRO A 215 -1.98 6.43 -21.65
N GLU A 216 -2.92 6.27 -22.59
CA GLU A 216 -3.74 7.37 -23.09
C GLU A 216 -4.62 8.01 -22.01
N GLU A 217 -5.28 7.19 -21.17
CA GLU A 217 -6.11 7.72 -20.07
C GLU A 217 -5.25 8.39 -19.01
N THR A 218 -4.05 7.86 -18.73
CA THR A 218 -3.11 8.48 -17.80
C THR A 218 -2.68 9.86 -18.29
N VAL A 219 -2.31 10.01 -19.57
CA VAL A 219 -1.95 11.31 -20.16
C VAL A 219 -3.16 12.24 -20.20
N ARG A 220 -4.35 11.73 -20.55
CA ARG A 220 -5.59 12.51 -20.61
C ARG A 220 -6.06 13.04 -19.27
N CYS A 221 -5.75 12.36 -18.17
CA CYS A 221 -6.04 12.81 -16.81
C CYS A 221 -4.84 13.52 -16.14
N TRP A 222 -3.72 13.63 -16.86
CA TRP A 222 -2.44 14.12 -16.38
C TRP A 222 -1.99 13.50 -15.05
N ASP A 223 -2.01 12.18 -14.99
CA ASP A 223 -1.64 11.41 -13.79
C ASP A 223 -0.29 10.71 -14.01
N LEU A 224 0.77 11.48 -14.32
CA LEU A 224 2.10 10.92 -14.58
C LEU A 224 2.73 10.30 -13.32
N ALA A 225 2.27 10.69 -12.13
CA ALA A 225 2.57 10.01 -10.88
C ALA A 225 2.27 8.50 -10.96
N ARG A 226 1.11 8.15 -11.50
CA ARG A 226 0.69 6.75 -11.66
C ARG A 226 1.51 5.96 -12.68
N ASN A 227 2.00 6.62 -13.73
CA ASN A 227 2.87 6.01 -14.74
C ASN A 227 3.77 7.10 -15.34
N GLU A 228 4.98 7.20 -14.79
CA GLU A 228 5.98 8.18 -15.20
C GLU A 228 6.37 8.01 -16.69
N ASN A 229 6.19 6.80 -17.22
CA ASN A 229 6.48 6.46 -18.62
C ASN A 229 5.27 6.64 -19.55
N ALA A 230 4.11 7.12 -19.06
CA ALA A 230 2.85 7.13 -19.82
C ALA A 230 2.95 7.89 -21.16
N LEU A 231 3.75 8.95 -21.22
CA LEU A 231 4.01 9.69 -22.47
C LEU A 231 4.70 8.79 -23.50
N CYS A 232 5.81 8.16 -23.14
CA CYS A 232 6.54 7.21 -24.00
C CYS A 232 5.71 5.98 -24.38
N GLU A 233 4.97 5.41 -23.42
CA GLU A 233 4.09 4.25 -23.67
C GLU A 233 2.92 4.60 -24.59
N LEU A 234 2.33 5.79 -24.45
CA LEU A 234 1.31 6.29 -25.37
C LEU A 234 1.87 6.40 -26.79
N LEU A 235 3.09 6.93 -26.95
CA LEU A 235 3.75 7.00 -28.25
C LEU A 235 4.01 5.60 -28.82
N LEU A 236 4.48 4.65 -28.02
CA LEU A 236 4.65 3.26 -28.44
C LEU A 236 3.32 2.61 -28.86
N GLN A 237 2.26 2.86 -28.10
CA GLN A 237 0.91 2.36 -28.37
C GLN A 237 0.36 2.91 -29.68
N ARG A 238 0.53 4.20 -29.95
CA ARG A 238 0.05 4.86 -31.18
C ARG A 238 0.96 4.60 -32.39
N PHE A 239 2.24 4.34 -32.18
CA PHE A 239 3.25 4.19 -33.23
C PHE A 239 4.15 2.95 -33.06
N PRO A 240 3.60 1.73 -33.00
CA PRO A 240 4.34 0.53 -32.58
C PRO A 240 5.47 0.08 -33.52
N HIS A 241 5.52 0.59 -34.75
CA HIS A 241 6.48 0.18 -35.78
C HIS A 241 7.43 1.31 -36.22
N VAL A 242 7.44 2.41 -35.49
CA VAL A 242 8.19 3.62 -35.86
C VAL A 242 9.58 3.68 -35.21
N PHE A 243 9.73 3.03 -34.05
CA PHE A 243 10.90 3.16 -33.19
C PHE A 243 11.97 2.11 -33.51
N SER A 244 13.19 2.57 -33.71
CA SER A 244 14.42 1.78 -33.77
C SER A 244 14.75 1.15 -32.42
N PRO A 245 15.66 0.15 -32.35
CA PRO A 245 16.05 -0.47 -31.08
C PRO A 245 16.55 0.52 -30.03
N ARG A 246 17.24 1.59 -30.45
CA ARG A 246 17.71 2.65 -29.55
C ARG A 246 16.54 3.49 -29.02
N GLU A 247 15.60 3.88 -29.87
CA GLU A 247 14.42 4.65 -29.46
C GLU A 247 13.50 3.81 -28.55
N GLN A 248 13.40 2.49 -28.77
CA GLN A 248 12.70 1.58 -27.87
C GLN A 248 13.34 1.50 -26.48
N GLN A 249 14.66 1.61 -26.38
CA GLN A 249 15.34 1.69 -25.10
C GLN A 249 14.98 2.98 -24.35
N LEU A 250 14.95 4.14 -25.04
CA LEU A 250 14.51 5.41 -24.43
C LEU A 250 13.06 5.34 -23.91
N ILE A 251 12.18 4.63 -24.64
CA ILE A 251 10.79 4.38 -24.20
C ILE A 251 10.77 3.54 -22.91
N GLN A 252 11.61 2.52 -22.80
CA GLN A 252 11.71 1.69 -21.59
C GLN A 252 12.28 2.47 -20.39
N GLU A 253 13.14 3.46 -20.66
CA GLU A 253 13.77 4.32 -19.66
C GLU A 253 12.93 5.56 -19.32
N GLY A 254 11.78 5.79 -19.98
CA GLY A 254 10.88 6.92 -19.70
C GLY A 254 11.33 8.28 -20.25
N LEU A 255 12.37 8.31 -21.09
CA LEU A 255 13.04 9.55 -21.52
C LEU A 255 12.33 10.18 -22.73
N THR A 256 11.24 10.91 -22.47
CA THR A 256 10.36 11.49 -23.52
C THR A 256 11.06 12.58 -24.33
N ASP A 257 11.81 13.47 -23.66
CA ASP A 257 12.61 14.55 -24.27
C ASP A 257 13.71 13.98 -25.19
N GLU A 258 14.52 13.04 -24.69
CA GLU A 258 15.58 12.40 -25.46
C GLU A 258 15.02 11.60 -26.64
N LEU A 259 13.85 10.97 -26.46
CA LEU A 259 13.14 10.26 -27.52
C LEU A 259 12.72 11.22 -28.64
N LEU A 260 12.04 12.31 -28.29
CA LEU A 260 11.60 13.32 -29.26
C LEU A 260 12.79 13.95 -29.99
N GLU A 261 13.88 14.24 -29.29
CA GLU A 261 15.10 14.74 -29.90
C GLU A 261 15.69 13.74 -30.91
N THR A 262 15.82 12.49 -30.48
CA THR A 262 16.41 11.42 -31.28
C THR A 262 15.61 11.22 -32.56
N VAL A 263 14.27 11.20 -32.45
CA VAL A 263 13.37 11.11 -33.60
C VAL A 263 13.50 12.36 -34.47
N ARG A 264 13.56 13.57 -33.89
CA ARG A 264 13.62 14.84 -34.62
C ARG A 264 14.87 14.92 -35.50
N ARG A 265 16.03 14.51 -34.97
CA ARG A 265 17.30 14.46 -35.71
C ARG A 265 17.24 13.54 -36.94
N ARG A 266 16.40 12.49 -36.90
CA ARG A 266 16.17 11.55 -37.99
C ARG A 266 15.06 11.99 -38.95
N ASN A 267 13.94 12.48 -38.39
CA ASN A 267 12.75 12.87 -39.11
C ASN A 267 11.97 13.93 -38.30
N PRO A 268 12.11 15.24 -38.62
CA PRO A 268 11.47 16.32 -37.86
C PRO A 268 9.94 16.30 -37.96
N LEU A 269 9.38 15.85 -39.09
CA LEU A 269 7.92 15.74 -39.26
C LEU A 269 7.34 14.64 -38.36
N LEU A 270 8.06 13.53 -38.20
CA LEU A 270 7.63 12.48 -37.29
C LEU A 270 7.70 12.95 -35.84
N ALA A 271 8.79 13.63 -35.43
CA ALA A 271 8.87 14.18 -34.07
C ALA A 271 7.72 15.14 -33.77
N LEU A 272 7.35 15.99 -34.74
CA LEU A 272 6.19 16.86 -34.62
C LEU A 272 4.89 16.06 -34.47
N GLN A 273 4.71 14.96 -35.21
CA GLN A 273 3.54 14.08 -35.05
C GLN A 273 3.49 13.41 -33.67
N LEU A 274 4.64 12.99 -33.13
CA LEU A 274 4.71 12.42 -31.79
C LEU A 274 4.36 13.47 -30.73
N TRP A 275 4.99 14.65 -30.79
CA TRP A 275 4.70 15.75 -29.86
C TRP A 275 3.22 16.16 -29.90
N ARG A 276 2.65 16.30 -31.10
CA ARG A 276 1.22 16.57 -31.26
C ARG A 276 0.33 15.50 -30.65
N THR A 277 0.71 14.23 -30.75
CA THR A 277 -0.06 13.13 -30.12
C THR A 277 -0.12 13.29 -28.60
N LEU A 278 0.96 13.77 -27.98
CA LEU A 278 0.98 14.04 -26.54
C LEU A 278 0.08 15.25 -26.20
N LEU A 279 0.19 16.34 -26.96
CA LEU A 279 -0.65 17.55 -26.77
C LEU A 279 -2.15 17.25 -26.96
N ASP A 280 -2.50 16.43 -27.96
CA ASP A 280 -3.87 16.03 -28.25
C ASP A 280 -4.44 15.13 -27.14
N ALA A 281 -3.63 14.22 -26.59
CA ALA A 281 -4.05 13.39 -25.46
C ALA A 281 -4.22 14.22 -24.18
N ALA A 282 -3.29 15.14 -23.91
CA ALA A 282 -3.29 15.96 -22.71
C ALA A 282 -4.27 17.13 -22.75
N GLN A 283 -4.85 17.48 -23.91
CA GLN A 283 -5.58 18.71 -24.23
C GLN A 283 -6.30 19.41 -23.06
N ALA A 284 -7.10 18.69 -22.27
CA ALA A 284 -7.87 19.25 -21.15
C ALA A 284 -7.02 19.74 -19.96
N HIS A 285 -5.75 19.34 -19.89
CA HIS A 285 -4.78 19.67 -18.85
C HIS A 285 -3.70 20.64 -19.31
N LEU A 286 -3.76 21.16 -20.55
CA LEU A 286 -2.82 22.20 -20.96
C LEU A 286 -2.99 23.49 -20.13
N ASP A 287 -4.10 23.67 -19.42
CA ASP A 287 -4.33 24.75 -18.45
C ASP A 287 -3.68 24.50 -17.07
N ASN A 288 -3.07 23.33 -16.86
CA ASN A 288 -2.24 23.01 -15.70
C ASN A 288 -0.78 23.40 -15.99
N PRO A 289 -0.14 24.25 -15.15
CA PRO A 289 1.24 24.68 -15.36
C PRO A 289 2.26 23.53 -15.45
N GLU A 290 2.16 22.52 -14.58
CA GLU A 290 3.08 21.36 -14.59
C GLU A 290 2.94 20.57 -15.89
N ALA A 291 1.70 20.37 -16.34
CA ALA A 291 1.45 19.63 -17.57
C ALA A 291 1.99 20.34 -18.81
N ALA A 292 1.75 21.64 -18.87
CA ALA A 292 2.21 22.48 -19.96
C ALA A 292 3.75 22.63 -19.94
N GLU A 293 4.39 22.76 -18.77
CA GLU A 293 5.85 22.80 -18.64
C GLU A 293 6.50 21.54 -19.20
N VAL A 294 6.04 20.35 -18.81
CA VAL A 294 6.59 19.08 -19.32
C VAL A 294 6.46 18.97 -20.84
N LEU A 295 5.29 19.31 -21.40
CA LEU A 295 5.02 19.14 -22.84
C LEU A 295 5.61 20.21 -23.74
N LEU A 296 5.81 21.44 -23.23
CA LEU A 296 6.33 22.55 -24.02
C LEU A 296 7.80 22.86 -23.69
N ASP A 297 8.15 22.95 -22.41
CA ASP A 297 9.51 23.28 -21.99
C ASP A 297 10.41 22.05 -22.09
N GLU A 298 10.21 21.06 -21.22
CA GLU A 298 11.11 19.92 -21.09
C GLU A 298 11.18 19.08 -22.38
N SER A 299 10.02 18.83 -23.01
CA SER A 299 9.92 17.93 -24.15
C SER A 299 10.45 18.50 -25.47
N VAL A 300 10.37 19.82 -25.69
CA VAL A 300 10.61 20.40 -27.03
C VAL A 300 11.36 21.73 -27.08
N GLU A 301 11.30 22.59 -26.06
CA GLU A 301 12.03 23.87 -26.03
C GLU A 301 13.50 23.72 -26.42
N PRO A 302 14.26 22.69 -25.95
CA PRO A 302 15.67 22.56 -26.26
C PRO A 302 16.02 22.43 -27.75
N TYR A 303 15.01 22.23 -28.61
CA TYR A 303 15.16 22.07 -30.06
C TYR A 303 14.44 23.16 -30.87
N MET A 304 13.85 24.16 -30.21
CA MET A 304 13.19 25.33 -30.80
C MET A 304 14.21 26.35 -31.37
N TRP A 305 15.25 25.85 -32.02
CA TRP A 305 16.25 26.63 -32.76
C TRP A 305 16.56 26.02 -34.13
N ASP A 306 16.04 24.81 -34.41
CA ASP A 306 16.23 24.12 -35.69
C ASP A 306 15.23 24.62 -36.74
N ASP A 307 15.73 25.29 -37.78
CA ASP A 307 14.90 25.87 -38.84
C ASP A 307 14.03 24.85 -39.59
N ASN A 308 14.46 23.59 -39.72
CA ASN A 308 13.65 22.57 -40.41
C ASN A 308 12.47 22.15 -39.53
N PHE A 309 12.70 22.01 -38.22
CA PHE A 309 11.65 21.71 -37.26
C PHE A 309 10.70 22.91 -37.12
N LEU A 310 11.22 24.12 -36.96
CA LEU A 310 10.42 25.36 -36.89
C LEU A 310 9.55 25.56 -38.13
N ARG A 311 10.06 25.28 -39.33
CA ARG A 311 9.26 25.33 -40.57
C ARG A 311 8.10 24.34 -40.53
N ALA A 312 8.36 23.09 -40.11
CA ALA A 312 7.30 22.10 -39.95
C ALA A 312 6.25 22.53 -38.93
N VAL A 313 6.66 23.13 -37.80
CA VAL A 313 5.74 23.62 -36.77
C VAL A 313 4.87 24.76 -37.30
N LEU A 314 5.45 25.78 -37.94
CA LEU A 314 4.69 26.91 -38.49
C LEU A 314 3.69 26.48 -39.58
N GLU A 315 4.10 25.59 -40.49
CA GLU A 315 3.19 25.02 -41.50
C GLU A 315 1.99 24.30 -40.86
N GLN A 316 2.19 23.61 -39.73
CA GLN A 316 1.10 22.95 -39.00
C GLN A 316 0.25 23.93 -38.19
N LEU A 317 0.83 25.00 -37.64
CA LEU A 317 0.08 26.04 -36.93
C LEU A 317 -0.86 26.79 -37.87
N GLU A 318 -0.44 27.04 -39.12
CA GLU A 318 -1.30 27.65 -40.13
C GLU A 318 -2.39 26.67 -40.60
N ALA A 319 -2.07 25.38 -40.71
CA ALA A 319 -3.01 24.37 -41.20
C ALA A 319 -4.05 23.91 -40.17
N ASP A 320 -3.73 23.96 -38.87
CA ASP A 320 -4.55 23.41 -37.80
C ASP A 320 -4.78 24.41 -36.65
N PRO A 321 -5.97 25.04 -36.59
CA PRO A 321 -6.33 25.96 -35.51
C PRO A 321 -6.30 25.33 -34.11
N ASN A 322 -6.53 24.01 -33.99
CA ASN A 322 -6.50 23.32 -32.69
C ASN A 322 -5.09 23.33 -32.12
N PHE A 323 -4.09 23.06 -32.98
CA PHE A 323 -2.68 23.09 -32.59
C PHE A 323 -2.24 24.50 -32.18
N ALA A 324 -2.68 25.53 -32.91
CA ALA A 324 -2.45 26.92 -32.50
C ALA A 324 -3.10 27.24 -31.15
N CYS A 325 -4.34 26.78 -30.90
CA CYS A 325 -4.99 26.97 -29.61
C CYS A 325 -4.28 26.25 -28.47
N GLN A 326 -3.81 25.01 -28.67
CA GLN A 326 -3.06 24.26 -27.66
C GLN A 326 -1.83 25.02 -27.18
N LEU A 327 -1.04 25.57 -28.11
CA LEU A 327 0.21 26.26 -27.75
C LEU A 327 0.00 27.68 -27.24
N PHE A 328 -0.95 28.44 -27.81
CA PHE A 328 -1.06 29.88 -27.53
C PHE A 328 -2.24 30.27 -26.64
N LEU A 329 -3.36 29.53 -26.67
CA LEU A 329 -4.59 29.89 -25.96
C LEU A 329 -4.87 29.04 -24.71
N TRP A 330 -4.63 27.73 -24.79
CA TRP A 330 -4.97 26.77 -23.72
C TRP A 330 -3.80 26.48 -22.79
N SER A 331 -2.56 26.64 -23.26
CA SER A 331 -1.37 26.41 -22.44
C SER A 331 -1.30 27.40 -21.26
N ALA A 332 -1.12 26.87 -20.05
CA ALA A 332 -0.74 27.62 -18.86
C ALA A 332 0.76 27.92 -18.79
N TRP A 333 1.57 27.26 -19.62
CA TRP A 333 2.99 27.53 -19.79
C TRP A 333 3.22 28.39 -21.04
N ILE A 334 3.45 29.68 -20.82
CA ILE A 334 3.75 30.67 -21.85
C ILE A 334 5.18 31.16 -21.65
N GLY A 335 6.00 31.09 -22.71
CA GLY A 335 7.39 31.52 -22.63
C GLY A 335 8.19 31.19 -23.90
N PRO A 336 9.38 30.56 -23.77
CA PRO A 336 10.36 30.45 -24.87
C PRO A 336 9.81 29.86 -26.17
N VAL A 337 8.97 28.82 -26.09
CA VAL A 337 8.39 28.16 -27.27
C VAL A 337 7.56 29.15 -28.09
N GLN A 338 6.65 29.90 -27.45
CA GLN A 338 5.79 30.86 -28.12
C GLN A 338 6.59 32.07 -28.65
N GLU A 339 7.54 32.57 -27.86
CA GLU A 339 8.43 33.67 -28.26
C GLU A 339 9.21 33.34 -29.54
N VAL A 340 9.85 32.17 -29.55
CA VAL A 340 10.59 31.70 -30.73
C VAL A 340 9.67 31.59 -31.94
N LEU A 341 8.46 31.04 -31.79
CA LEU A 341 7.52 30.87 -32.92
C LEU A 341 7.08 32.21 -33.50
N LEU A 342 6.75 33.18 -32.65
CA LEU A 342 6.39 34.54 -33.07
C LEU A 342 7.57 35.25 -33.75
N ASP A 343 8.77 35.19 -33.16
CA ASP A 343 9.98 35.75 -33.75
C ASP A 343 10.30 35.10 -35.10
N THR A 344 10.07 33.79 -35.23
CA THR A 344 10.26 33.06 -36.49
C THR A 344 9.30 33.55 -37.57
N CYS A 345 8.03 33.78 -37.24
CA CYS A 345 7.07 34.35 -38.19
C CYS A 345 7.54 35.71 -38.70
N ILE A 346 8.05 36.59 -37.83
CA ILE A 346 8.61 37.89 -38.22
C ILE A 346 9.84 37.70 -39.12
N ARG A 347 10.77 36.82 -38.73
CA ARG A 347 12.02 36.56 -39.48
C ARG A 347 11.74 36.03 -40.89
N TRP A 348 10.67 35.25 -41.07
CA TRP A 348 10.33 34.62 -42.36
C TRP A 348 9.24 35.37 -43.14
N GLY A 349 8.62 36.41 -42.55
CA GLY A 349 7.61 37.23 -43.22
C GLY A 349 6.21 36.64 -43.20
N GLU A 350 5.91 35.73 -42.27
CA GLU A 350 4.61 35.08 -42.09
C GLU A 350 3.64 35.97 -41.29
N THR A 351 3.34 37.16 -41.82
CA THR A 351 2.56 38.19 -41.10
C THR A 351 1.17 37.71 -40.70
N SER A 352 0.47 36.98 -41.58
CA SER A 352 -0.88 36.48 -41.30
C SER A 352 -0.91 35.44 -40.18
N LEU A 353 0.08 34.55 -40.14
CA LEU A 353 0.20 33.56 -39.07
C LEU A 353 0.56 34.26 -37.75
N TRP A 354 1.51 35.20 -37.79
CA TRP A 354 1.90 35.98 -36.61
C TRP A 354 0.71 36.70 -35.97
N GLU A 355 -0.11 37.41 -36.74
CA GLU A 355 -1.30 38.12 -36.23
C GLU A 355 -2.31 37.15 -35.57
N GLN A 356 -2.47 35.95 -36.13
CA GLN A 356 -3.35 34.93 -35.55
C GLN A 356 -2.82 34.40 -34.23
N LEU A 357 -1.53 34.05 -34.16
CA LEU A 357 -0.90 33.52 -32.96
C LEU A 357 -0.82 34.57 -31.84
N GLU A 358 -0.49 35.83 -32.18
CA GLU A 358 -0.52 36.95 -31.24
C GLU A 358 -1.92 37.16 -30.68
N ALA A 359 -2.95 37.12 -31.52
CA ALA A 359 -4.33 37.26 -31.07
C ALA A 359 -4.73 36.13 -30.11
N LEU A 360 -4.35 34.87 -30.38
CA LEU A 360 -4.61 33.75 -29.46
C LEU A 360 -3.93 33.97 -28.11
N LEU A 361 -2.65 34.39 -28.13
CA LEU A 361 -1.88 34.66 -26.93
C LEU A 361 -2.50 35.77 -26.08
N HIS A 362 -2.99 36.83 -26.72
CA HIS A 362 -3.64 37.95 -26.02
C HIS A 362 -4.92 37.52 -25.27
N HIS A 363 -5.63 36.52 -25.79
CA HIS A 363 -6.82 35.96 -25.17
C HIS A 363 -6.52 34.86 -24.14
N ASN A 364 -5.25 34.48 -23.96
CA ASN A 364 -4.86 33.48 -22.97
C ASN A 364 -4.89 34.08 -21.55
N PRO A 365 -5.63 33.49 -20.60
CA PRO A 365 -5.72 33.99 -19.23
C PRO A 365 -4.42 33.89 -18.43
N HIS A 366 -3.51 32.98 -18.80
CA HIS A 366 -2.22 32.79 -18.13
C HIS A 366 -1.16 33.79 -18.61
N ALA A 367 -1.23 34.22 -19.88
CA ALA A 367 -0.33 35.22 -20.44
C ALA A 367 -0.48 36.62 -19.82
N GLN A 368 -1.63 36.92 -19.18
CA GLN A 368 -1.89 38.21 -18.54
C GLN A 368 -1.32 38.29 -17.11
N ASN A 369 -0.91 37.16 -16.54
CA ASN A 369 -0.42 37.02 -15.16
C ASN A 369 1.07 36.62 -15.07
N ALA A 370 1.71 36.35 -16.20
CA ALA A 370 3.16 36.16 -16.34
C ALA A 370 3.84 37.53 -16.55
#